data_AF-A0A0F9L863-F1
#
_entry.id   AF-A0A0F9L863-F1
#
_cell.length_a   1.000
_cell.length_b   1.000
_cell.length_c   1.000
_cell.angle_alpha   90.00
_cell.angle_beta   90.00
_cell.angle_gamma   90.00
#
_symmetry.space_group_name_H-M   'P 1'
#
loop_
_entity.id
_entity.type
_entity.pdbx_description
1 polymer ?
#
loop_
_entity_poly.entity_id
_entity_poly.type
_entity_poly.pdbx_seq_one_letter_code
_entity_poly.pdbx_strand_id
1 'polypeptide(L)' 'MASQNVKKPNLIFILTDDQGAWAMGCTGNVEIRSPNLDRLAKEGTRFDNFFCTS' A
#
# COMPACT_ATOMS: atom_id res chain seq x y z
N MET A 1 -0.78 7.68 -19.89
CA MET A 1 0.64 7.71 -20.31
C MET A 1 1.46 8.26 -19.16
N ALA A 2 2.63 7.69 -18.86
CA ALA A 2 3.52 8.23 -17.84
C ALA A 2 4.04 9.62 -18.27
N SER A 3 4.13 10.55 -17.31
CA SER A 3 4.82 11.83 -17.47
C SER A 3 6.27 11.60 -17.91
N GLN A 4 6.70 12.31 -18.93
CA GLN A 4 8.10 12.35 -19.39
C GLN A 4 8.92 13.43 -18.66
N ASN A 5 8.27 14.24 -17.81
CA ASN A 5 8.93 15.30 -17.07
C ASN A 5 9.39 14.78 -15.70
N VAL A 6 10.71 14.61 -15.54
CA VAL A 6 11.33 14.09 -14.31
C VAL A 6 11.03 14.95 -13.07
N LYS A 7 10.74 16.25 -13.24
CA LYS A 7 10.35 17.15 -12.13
C LYS A 7 8.89 17.00 -11.69
N LYS A 8 8.09 16.23 -12.42
CA LYS A 8 6.67 15.98 -12.12
C LYS A 8 6.45 14.48 -11.99
N PRO A 9 6.53 13.92 -10.77
CA PRO A 9 6.33 12.50 -10.57
C PRO A 9 4.91 12.08 -10.98
N ASN A 10 4.77 10.83 -11.38
CA ASN A 10 3.46 10.23 -11.59
C ASN A 10 2.88 9.84 -10.23
N LEU A 11 1.60 10.15 -10.01
CA LEU A 11 0.87 9.74 -8.83
C LEU A 11 -0.08 8.60 -9.20
N ILE A 12 0.01 7.48 -8.50
CA ILE A 12 -0.96 6.38 -8.58
C ILE A 12 -1.55 6.23 -7.18
N PHE A 13 -2.87 6.44 -7.06
CA PHE A 13 -3.61 6.21 -5.83
C PHE A 13 -4.39 4.90 -5.97
N ILE A 14 -4.12 3.96 -5.07
CA ILE A 14 -4.77 2.64 -5.04
C ILE A 14 -5.54 2.57 -3.73
N LEU A 15 -6.84 2.28 -3.83
CA LEU A 15 -7.73 2.09 -2.69
C LEU A 15 -8.50 0.80 -2.88
N THR A 16 -8.51 -0.02 -1.84
CA THR A 16 -9.27 -1.27 -1.76
C THR A 16 -10.50 -1.06 -0.89
N ASP A 17 -11.62 -1.66 -1.27
CA ASP A 17 -12.84 -1.65 -0.48
C ASP A 17 -12.79 -2.70 0.64
N ASP A 18 -13.28 -2.37 1.83
CA ASP A 18 -13.36 -3.26 3.02
C ASP A 18 -12.05 -3.98 3.44
N GLN A 19 -10.87 -3.50 3.06
CA GLN A 19 -9.62 -4.11 3.49
C GLN A 19 -9.25 -3.71 4.92
N GLY A 20 -9.40 -4.65 5.86
CA GLY A 20 -8.95 -4.47 7.24
C GLY A 20 -7.43 -4.26 7.35
N ALA A 21 -7.00 -3.48 8.35
CA ALA A 21 -5.58 -3.17 8.56
C ALA A 21 -4.68 -4.39 8.81
N TRP A 22 -5.26 -5.54 9.14
CA TRP A 22 -4.58 -6.83 9.38
C TRP A 22 -4.57 -7.76 8.15
N ALA A 23 -5.20 -7.34 7.04
CA ALA A 23 -5.43 -8.18 5.87
C ALA A 23 -4.27 -8.09 4.86
N MET A 24 -3.02 -8.14 5.34
CA MET A 24 -1.80 -8.18 4.51
C MET A 24 -0.71 -9.02 5.18
N GLY A 25 0.15 -9.66 4.39
CA GLY A 25 1.32 -10.39 4.91
C GLY A 25 2.25 -9.48 5.71
N CYS A 26 2.50 -8.26 5.23
CA CYS A 26 3.35 -7.27 5.89
C CYS A 26 2.82 -6.72 7.23
N THR A 27 1.60 -7.09 7.63
CA THR A 27 1.04 -6.77 8.96
C THR A 27 1.20 -7.94 9.94
N GLY A 28 1.94 -8.98 9.56
CA GLY A 28 2.20 -10.17 10.38
C GLY A 28 1.18 -11.31 10.18
N ASN A 29 0.25 -11.16 9.23
CA ASN A 29 -0.74 -12.19 8.94
C ASN A 29 -0.14 -13.28 8.04
N VAL A 30 0.10 -14.47 8.59
CA VAL A 30 0.75 -15.59 7.88
C VAL A 30 -0.16 -16.31 6.87
N GLU A 31 -1.47 -16.15 6.97
CA GLU A 31 -2.44 -16.81 6.10
C GLU A 31 -2.69 -16.01 4.81
N ILE A 32 -2.58 -14.67 4.87
CA ILE A 32 -2.84 -13.79 3.74
C ILE A 32 -1.60 -13.67 2.84
N ARG A 33 -1.80 -13.97 1.56
CA ARG A 33 -0.74 -13.87 0.53
C ARG A 33 -0.87 -12.57 -0.26
N SER A 34 -0.12 -11.54 0.13
CA SER A 34 -0.12 -10.23 -0.53
C SER A 34 1.27 -9.77 -1.00
N PRO A 35 2.00 -10.57 -1.80
CA PRO A 35 3.43 -10.34 -2.07
C PRO A 35 3.74 -8.98 -2.72
N ASN A 36 2.80 -8.42 -3.51
CA ASN A 36 2.96 -7.11 -4.11
C ASN A 36 2.81 -5.97 -3.09
N LEU A 37 1.87 -6.08 -2.16
CA LEU A 37 1.71 -5.11 -1.07
C LEU A 37 2.86 -5.23 -0.07
N ASP A 38 3.33 -6.45 0.18
CA ASP A 38 4.47 -6.69 1.06
C ASP A 38 5.76 -6.07 0.50
N ARG A 39 5.96 -6.18 -0.82
CA ARG A 39 7.06 -5.52 -1.51
C ARG A 39 6.95 -4.00 -1.44
N LEU A 40 5.76 -3.42 -1.67
CA LEU A 40 5.54 -1.98 -1.55
C LEU A 40 5.82 -1.48 -0.12
N ALA A 41 5.40 -2.24 0.90
CA ALA A 41 5.67 -1.90 2.31
C ALA A 41 7.17 -1.96 2.66
N LYS A 42 7.92 -2.91 2.07
CA LYS A 42 9.36 -3.05 2.27
C LYS A 42 10.20 -1.98 1.55
N GLU A 43 9.79 -1.58 0.35
CA GLU A 43 10.50 -0.60 -0.48
C GLU A 43 10.11 0.86 -0.18
N GLY A 44 8.98 1.05 0.50
CA GLY A 44 8.44 2.36 0.84
C GLY A 44 8.25 2.57 2.33
N THR A 45 7.25 3.38 2.66
CA THR A 45 6.83 3.66 4.04
C THR A 45 5.45 3.07 4.28
N ARG A 46 5.33 2.18 5.27
CA ARG A 46 4.04 1.69 5.76
C ARG A 46 3.64 2.45 7.01
N PHE A 47 2.41 2.94 7.06
CA PHE A 47 1.83 3.54 8.26
C PHE A 47 1.11 2.46 9.07
N ASP A 48 1.67 2.06 10.20
CA ASP A 48 1.05 1.08 11.11
C ASP A 48 -0.28 1.56 11.72
N ASN A 49 -0.40 2.87 11.90
CA ASN A 49 -1.53 3.52 12.57
C ASN A 49 -2.24 4.51 11.62
N PHE A 50 -2.77 3.99 10.51
CA PHE A 50 -3.56 4.76 9.54
C PHE A 50 -5.06 4.53 9.80
N PHE A 51 -5.73 5.53 10.38
CA PHE A 51 -7.13 5.42 10.80
C PHE A 51 -8.11 6.02 9.78
N CYS A 52 -9.26 5.36 9.60
CA CYS A 52 -10.43 5.94 8.95
C CYS A 52 -11.29 6.63 10.02
N THR A 53 -11.80 7.83 9.73
CA THR A 53 -12.52 8.67 10.72
C THR A 53 -14.02 8.43 10.78
N SER A 54 -14.57 7.66 9.84
CA SER A 54 -16.02 7.42 9.70
C SER A 54 -16.32 5.94 9.54
#